data_AF-A0A533BAS5-F1
#
_entry.id   AF-A0A533BAS5-F1
#
_cell.length_a   1.000
_cell.length_b   1.000
_cell.length_c   1.000
_cell.angle_alpha   90.00
_cell.angle_beta   90.00
_cell.angle_gamma   90.00
#
_symmetry.space_group_name_H-M   'P 1'
#
loop_
_entity.id
_entity.type
_entity.pdbx_description
1 polymer ?
#
loop_
_entity_poly.entity_id
_entity_poly.type
_entity_poly.pdbx_seq_one_letter_code
_entity_poly.pdbx_strand_id
1 'polypeptide(L)'
;MEERAVPATIINILLLSLFLGLQGCVPTVKGGGAQMLYEQHRSPRVTEEVRAKIRTIGVVVSEELPNMSLDRSVSIDRHDRPLTGPASSRPGLKEEDLRPLMNNPILGLPATMLLGALFGGATVYEYVGTLIEETEKPSAEAVKSGEAQVHGALLSEYLIHRLKKQVLAQVTERTDVEATILPKDAGDQTNHREAVTAKGGQPDARLTIVLTSAELRRTLSEIDPPLALQVEARVTLTGPSTASRPHQDSFRYVTGARRLTEWSAEDAKGLREAIDVSLARLAELIVDDLFLTDSKVSGLKPAAPLAERESQVATLRPTFRWERFPRSQDRDELDPRGKRITAVTYEVRLWKVGKQFPEISNLMKAGTGEQRYFDYKYTWGHGCRDTDPGELVYRQQGLGQPEHTLEIPLQPKSRYFWSVRAQFTFDGKRRATEWSAQVIRDPSDRFEGRARSCAHPATFHLIQTP
;
A
#
# COMPACT_ATOMS: atom_id res chain seq x y z
N MET A 1 -24.93 -15.68 1.17
CA MET A 1 -24.12 -15.60 -0.07
C MET A 1 -22.94 -16.52 0.13
N GLU A 2 -22.89 -17.63 -0.62
CA GLU A 2 -21.68 -18.44 -0.70
C GLU A 2 -20.56 -17.61 -1.32
N GLU A 3 -19.40 -17.61 -0.68
CA GLU A 3 -18.18 -16.95 -1.16
C GLU A 3 -17.72 -17.73 -2.41
N ARG A 4 -18.04 -17.23 -3.61
CA ARG A 4 -17.53 -17.81 -4.86
C ARG A 4 -16.01 -17.60 -4.87
N ALA A 5 -15.26 -18.66 -4.60
CA ALA A 5 -13.82 -18.65 -4.72
C ALA A 5 -13.45 -18.31 -6.18
N VAL A 6 -12.60 -17.29 -6.37
CA VAL A 6 -12.02 -17.00 -7.68
C VAL A 6 -11.14 -18.19 -8.09
N PRO A 7 -11.42 -18.89 -9.21
CA PRO A 7 -10.65 -20.05 -9.61
C PRO A 7 -9.16 -19.72 -9.79
N ALA A 8 -8.29 -20.57 -9.25
CA ALA A 8 -6.82 -20.44 -9.33
C ALA A 8 -6.31 -20.20 -10.76
N THR A 9 -6.97 -20.80 -11.75
CA THR A 9 -6.69 -20.63 -13.17
C THR A 9 -6.71 -19.17 -13.63
N ILE A 10 -7.58 -18.33 -13.06
CA ILE A 10 -7.72 -16.92 -13.46
C ILE A 10 -6.48 -16.10 -13.07
N ILE A 11 -5.84 -16.42 -11.95
CA ILE A 11 -4.67 -15.67 -11.45
C ILE A 11 -3.37 -16.08 -12.15
N ASN A 12 -3.25 -17.34 -12.52
CA ASN A 12 -2.13 -17.77 -13.35
C ASN A 12 -2.17 -17.11 -14.73
N ILE A 13 -3.37 -16.96 -15.32
CA ILE A 13 -3.53 -16.21 -16.57
C ILE A 13 -3.15 -14.73 -16.36
N LEU A 14 -3.57 -14.11 -15.25
CA LEU A 14 -3.20 -12.72 -14.92
C LEU A 14 -1.68 -12.48 -14.89
N LEU A 15 -0.93 -13.36 -14.24
CA LEU A 15 0.53 -13.26 -14.16
C LEU A 15 1.21 -13.53 -15.51
N LEU A 16 0.65 -14.43 -16.31
CA LEU A 16 1.15 -14.69 -17.65
C LEU A 16 0.91 -13.49 -18.59
N SER A 17 -0.25 -12.85 -18.53
CA SER A 17 -0.55 -11.65 -19.34
C SER A 17 0.28 -10.43 -18.90
N LEU A 18 0.55 -10.29 -17.59
CA LEU A 18 1.54 -9.33 -17.05
C LEU A 18 2.95 -9.58 -17.61
N PHE A 19 3.33 -10.84 -17.76
CA PHE A 19 4.62 -11.24 -18.34
C PHE A 19 4.74 -10.89 -19.83
N LEU A 20 3.67 -11.07 -20.60
CA LEU A 20 3.65 -10.80 -22.04
C LEU A 20 3.66 -9.30 -22.38
N GLY A 21 3.22 -8.45 -21.45
CA GLY A 21 3.37 -7.00 -21.55
C GLY A 21 4.82 -6.50 -21.56
N LEU A 22 5.79 -7.33 -21.16
CA LEU A 22 7.21 -6.96 -21.09
C LEU A 22 7.94 -7.04 -22.44
N GLN A 23 7.37 -7.66 -23.47
CA GLN A 23 8.07 -7.91 -24.74
C GLN A 23 7.64 -7.02 -25.92
N GLY A 24 6.66 -6.13 -25.73
CA GLY A 24 6.24 -5.19 -26.77
C GLY A 24 7.14 -3.95 -26.84
N CYS A 25 7.94 -3.81 -27.89
CA CYS A 25 8.59 -2.54 -28.23
C CYS A 25 7.51 -1.52 -28.64
N VAL A 26 7.29 -0.49 -27.81
CA VAL A 26 6.52 0.70 -28.20
C VAL A 26 7.51 1.76 -28.69
N PRO A 27 7.34 2.36 -29.89
CA PRO A 27 8.18 3.47 -30.32
C PRO A 27 7.97 4.67 -29.40
N THR A 28 9.06 5.17 -28.81
CA THR A 28 9.08 6.39 -27.99
C THR A 28 8.75 7.62 -28.84
N VAL A 29 7.60 8.25 -28.59
CA VAL A 29 7.33 9.62 -29.02
C VAL A 29 8.15 10.55 -28.11
N LYS A 30 9.04 11.36 -28.68
CA LYS A 30 9.78 12.41 -27.97
C LYS A 30 8.81 13.50 -27.48
N GLY A 31 8.22 13.32 -26.31
CA GLY A 31 7.49 14.35 -25.58
C GLY A 31 8.48 15.20 -24.78
N GLY A 32 8.50 16.52 -25.01
CA GLY A 32 9.33 17.46 -24.25
C GLY A 32 9.01 17.42 -22.76
N GLY A 33 10.04 17.21 -21.94
CA GLY A 33 9.95 17.10 -20.49
C GLY A 33 9.64 18.44 -19.82
N ALA A 34 8.36 18.74 -19.65
CA ALA A 34 7.89 19.62 -18.58
C ALA A 34 7.45 18.73 -17.41
N GLN A 35 8.32 18.55 -16.43
CA GLN A 35 8.04 17.79 -15.21
C GLN A 35 7.11 18.63 -14.32
N MET A 36 5.80 18.45 -14.48
CA MET A 36 4.79 19.11 -13.64
C MET A 36 4.92 18.57 -12.21
N LEU A 37 5.47 19.39 -11.32
CA LEU A 37 5.43 19.17 -9.88
C LEU A 37 3.96 19.28 -9.43
N TYR A 38 3.24 18.16 -9.39
CA TYR A 38 1.94 18.10 -8.74
C TYR A 38 2.15 18.24 -7.23
N GLU A 39 2.03 19.46 -6.71
CA GLU A 39 1.81 19.67 -5.28
C GLU A 39 0.47 19.01 -4.90
N GLN A 40 0.51 17.79 -4.37
CA GLN A 40 -0.66 17.15 -3.78
C GLN A 40 -1.16 18.00 -2.60
N HIS A 41 -2.16 18.84 -2.86
CA HIS A 41 -2.88 19.60 -1.84
C HIS A 41 -3.64 18.61 -0.95
N ARG A 42 -3.13 18.37 0.27
CA ARG A 42 -3.90 17.68 1.31
C ARG A 42 -5.05 18.59 1.76
N SER A 43 -6.24 18.01 1.87
CA SER A 43 -7.27 18.64 2.69
C SER A 43 -6.77 18.72 4.14
N PRO A 44 -7.12 19.77 4.90
CA PRO A 44 -6.93 19.76 6.34
C PRO A 44 -7.54 18.48 6.93
N ARG A 45 -6.88 17.89 7.94
CA ARG A 45 -7.41 16.70 8.63
C ARG A 45 -8.84 16.93 9.11
N VAL A 46 -9.63 15.87 9.18
CA VAL A 46 -10.99 15.92 9.74
C VAL A 46 -10.90 16.45 11.17
N THR A 47 -11.52 17.60 11.43
CA THR A 47 -11.46 18.21 12.75
C THR A 47 -12.28 17.43 13.75
N GLU A 48 -11.97 17.59 15.03
CA GLU A 48 -12.67 16.90 16.10
C GLU A 48 -14.15 17.29 16.17
N GLU A 49 -14.49 18.52 15.83
CA GLU A 49 -15.87 19.00 15.76
C GLU A 49 -16.68 18.28 14.67
N VAL A 50 -16.04 17.91 13.56
CA VAL A 50 -16.67 17.12 12.49
C VAL A 50 -16.83 15.68 12.95
N ARG A 51 -15.76 15.03 13.43
CA ARG A 51 -15.82 13.66 13.95
C ARG A 51 -16.87 13.49 15.05
N ALA A 52 -17.00 14.48 15.93
CA ALA A 52 -17.94 14.42 17.02
C ALA A 52 -19.41 14.31 16.58
N LYS A 53 -19.72 14.75 15.36
CA LYS A 53 -21.08 14.73 14.77
C LYS A 53 -21.39 13.45 14.00
N ILE A 54 -20.41 12.61 13.72
CA ILE A 54 -20.59 11.37 12.97
C ILE A 54 -20.87 10.24 13.98
N ARG A 55 -22.10 9.73 14.03
CA ARG A 55 -22.47 8.54 14.83
C ARG A 55 -22.68 7.33 13.93
N THR A 56 -23.21 7.57 12.74
CA THR A 56 -23.46 6.57 11.70
C THR A 56 -22.72 6.95 10.42
N ILE A 57 -22.14 5.98 9.72
CA ILE A 57 -21.44 6.20 8.46
C ILE A 57 -21.84 5.20 7.39
N GLY A 58 -22.14 5.72 6.20
CA GLY A 58 -22.35 4.94 4.99
C GLY A 58 -21.06 4.79 4.20
N VAL A 59 -20.57 3.57 4.02
CA VAL A 59 -19.36 3.27 3.24
C VAL A 59 -19.74 2.91 1.81
N VAL A 60 -19.22 3.67 0.85
CA VAL A 60 -19.30 3.41 -0.59
C VAL A 60 -17.89 3.20 -1.11
N VAL A 61 -17.67 2.08 -1.80
CA VAL A 61 -16.45 1.86 -2.57
C VAL A 61 -16.84 1.95 -4.05
N SER A 62 -16.19 2.84 -4.81
CA SER A 62 -16.45 3.04 -6.23
C SER A 62 -16.12 1.78 -7.02
N GLU A 63 -16.93 1.52 -8.06
CA GLU A 63 -16.71 0.45 -9.03
C GLU A 63 -15.79 0.86 -10.19
N GLU A 64 -15.23 2.07 -10.12
CA GLU A 64 -14.17 2.47 -11.04
C GLU A 64 -13.02 1.45 -10.96
N LEU A 65 -12.66 0.92 -12.12
CA LEU A 65 -11.56 -0.04 -12.22
C LEU A 65 -10.27 0.68 -11.80
N PRO A 66 -9.53 0.15 -10.81
CA PRO A 66 -8.23 0.72 -10.48
C PRO A 66 -7.31 0.58 -11.69
N ASN A 67 -6.37 1.52 -11.85
CA ASN A 67 -5.29 1.30 -12.81
C ASN A 67 -4.47 0.09 -12.34
N MET A 68 -4.52 -1.00 -13.12
CA MET A 68 -3.69 -2.18 -12.90
C MET A 68 -2.57 -2.15 -13.92
N SER A 69 -1.36 -1.90 -13.45
CA SER A 69 -0.18 -1.87 -14.31
C SER A 69 1.00 -2.57 -13.67
N LEU A 70 1.81 -3.24 -14.49
CA LEU A 70 3.19 -3.52 -14.15
C LEU A 70 3.98 -2.27 -14.47
N ASP A 71 4.84 -1.83 -13.56
CA ASP A 71 5.68 -0.67 -13.79
C ASP A 71 6.51 -0.84 -15.08
N ARG A 72 6.16 -0.04 -16.09
CA ARG A 72 6.79 -0.02 -17.42
C ARG A 72 8.05 0.86 -17.46
N SER A 73 8.42 1.51 -16.35
CA SER A 73 9.48 2.52 -16.30
C SER A 73 10.89 1.92 -16.28
N VAL A 74 11.25 1.17 -17.32
CA VAL A 74 12.64 1.13 -17.79
C VAL A 74 12.59 1.09 -19.31
N SER A 75 12.65 2.27 -19.94
CA SER A 75 13.22 2.31 -21.28
C SER A 75 14.65 1.82 -21.10
N ILE A 76 14.94 0.61 -21.56
CA ILE A 76 16.33 0.26 -21.86
C ILE A 76 16.71 1.27 -22.93
N ASP A 77 17.47 2.30 -22.55
CA ASP A 77 18.13 3.17 -23.51
C ASP A 77 19.02 2.25 -24.34
N ARG A 78 18.46 1.75 -25.44
CA ARG A 78 19.26 1.25 -26.54
C ARG A 78 20.02 2.48 -27.00
N HIS A 79 21.27 2.58 -26.58
CA HIS A 79 22.22 3.36 -27.33
C HIS A 79 22.14 2.88 -28.78
N ASP A 80 21.57 3.71 -29.64
CA ASP A 80 21.60 3.59 -31.10
C ASP A 80 23.06 3.71 -31.56
N ARG A 81 23.85 2.68 -31.29
CA ARG A 81 25.08 2.41 -32.03
C ARG A 81 24.71 1.43 -33.14
N PRO A 82 24.87 1.78 -34.42
CA PRO A 82 24.75 0.81 -35.50
C PRO A 82 25.83 -0.26 -35.30
N LEU A 83 25.43 -1.45 -34.87
CA LEU A 83 26.28 -2.63 -34.83
C LEU A 83 26.35 -3.21 -36.24
N THR A 84 27.26 -2.68 -37.05
CA THR A 84 27.76 -3.35 -38.26
C THR A 84 28.80 -4.38 -37.85
N GLY A 85 28.35 -5.56 -37.42
CA GLY A 85 29.19 -6.73 -37.16
C GLY A 85 28.60 -7.99 -37.82
N PRO A 86 29.43 -8.90 -38.35
CA PRO A 86 28.96 -10.05 -39.11
C PRO A 86 28.20 -11.04 -38.23
N ALA A 87 27.21 -11.69 -38.86
CA ALA A 87 26.32 -12.68 -38.27
C ALA A 87 27.09 -13.74 -37.46
N SER A 88 27.08 -13.59 -36.14
CA SER A 88 27.41 -14.66 -35.19
C SER A 88 26.12 -15.04 -34.47
N SER A 89 25.97 -16.35 -34.32
CA SER A 89 24.88 -17.07 -33.67
C SER A 89 24.41 -16.39 -32.38
N ARG A 90 23.14 -15.93 -32.39
CA ARG A 90 22.42 -15.70 -31.15
C ARG A 90 22.26 -17.04 -30.42
N PRO A 91 22.51 -17.13 -29.10
CA PRO A 91 22.13 -18.30 -28.34
C PRO A 91 20.61 -18.36 -28.31
N GLY A 92 20.01 -19.27 -29.07
CA GLY A 92 18.63 -19.65 -28.88
C GLY A 92 18.47 -20.33 -27.53
N LEU A 93 17.36 -20.03 -26.84
CA LEU A 93 16.90 -20.82 -25.70
C LEU A 93 16.91 -22.30 -26.11
N LYS A 94 17.64 -23.13 -25.37
CA LYS A 94 17.68 -24.56 -25.66
C LYS A 94 16.41 -25.20 -25.12
N GLU A 95 15.93 -26.26 -25.76
CA GLU A 95 14.79 -27.08 -25.31
C GLU A 95 14.92 -27.49 -23.83
N GLU A 96 16.16 -27.67 -23.39
CA GLU A 96 16.58 -27.97 -22.02
C GLU A 96 16.11 -26.91 -21.00
N ASP A 97 16.06 -25.64 -21.39
CA ASP A 97 15.67 -24.50 -20.54
C ASP A 97 14.13 -24.43 -20.34
N LEU A 98 13.36 -25.04 -21.25
CA LEU A 98 11.88 -25.04 -21.22
C LEU A 98 11.28 -26.34 -20.64
N ARG A 99 12.07 -27.42 -20.57
CA ARG A 99 11.66 -28.72 -20.01
C ARG A 99 11.02 -28.67 -18.61
N PRO A 100 11.47 -27.82 -17.66
CA PRO A 100 10.84 -27.70 -16.35
C PRO A 100 9.41 -27.14 -16.40
N LEU A 101 9.12 -26.29 -17.40
CA LEU A 101 7.78 -25.72 -17.60
C LEU A 101 6.81 -26.73 -18.23
N MET A 102 7.31 -27.55 -19.16
CA MET A 102 6.50 -28.52 -19.91
C MET A 102 6.12 -29.77 -19.11
N ASN A 103 6.91 -30.13 -18.10
CA ASN A 103 6.68 -31.32 -17.28
C ASN A 103 5.86 -31.06 -16.01
N ASN A 104 5.28 -29.86 -15.84
CA ASN A 104 4.45 -29.53 -14.69
C ASN A 104 3.01 -30.06 -14.91
N PRO A 105 2.54 -31.06 -14.16
CA PRO A 105 1.23 -31.70 -14.35
C PRO A 105 0.04 -30.76 -14.05
N ILE A 106 0.29 -29.60 -13.43
CA ILE A 106 -0.72 -28.56 -13.17
C ILE A 106 -0.97 -27.70 -14.44
N LEU A 107 -0.03 -27.67 -15.38
CA LEU A 107 -0.07 -26.89 -16.63
C LEU A 107 -0.49 -27.73 -17.85
N GLY A 108 -1.37 -28.72 -17.68
CA GLY A 108 -1.92 -29.50 -18.80
C GLY A 108 -2.62 -28.65 -19.87
N LEU A 109 -2.96 -29.28 -21.00
CA LEU A 109 -3.71 -28.85 -22.22
C LEU A 109 -4.04 -27.35 -22.42
N PRO A 110 -4.75 -26.64 -21.52
CA PRO A 110 -4.88 -25.18 -21.58
C PRO A 110 -3.55 -24.42 -21.71
N ALA A 111 -2.44 -24.87 -21.11
CA ALA A 111 -1.16 -24.17 -21.25
C ALA A 111 -0.54 -24.34 -22.65
N THR A 112 -0.69 -25.51 -23.29
CA THR A 112 -0.18 -25.74 -24.66
C THR A 112 -0.92 -24.94 -25.73
N MET A 113 -2.24 -24.72 -25.58
CA MET A 113 -2.99 -23.84 -26.48
C MET A 113 -2.61 -22.37 -26.30
N LEU A 114 -2.32 -21.96 -25.06
CA LEU A 114 -1.84 -20.62 -24.76
C LEU A 114 -0.41 -20.42 -25.29
N LEU A 115 0.50 -21.37 -25.08
CA LEU A 115 1.88 -21.36 -25.63
C LEU A 115 1.91 -21.32 -27.16
N GLY A 116 1.01 -22.04 -27.85
CA GLY A 116 0.90 -22.01 -29.32
C GLY A 116 0.51 -20.63 -29.90
N ALA A 117 -0.21 -19.81 -29.13
CA ALA A 117 -0.55 -18.44 -29.51
C ALA A 117 0.57 -17.42 -29.17
N LEU A 118 1.49 -17.76 -28.25
CA LEU A 118 2.48 -16.83 -27.69
C LEU A 118 3.85 -16.86 -28.39
N PHE A 119 4.19 -17.90 -29.14
CA PHE A 119 5.52 -18.06 -29.74
C PHE A 119 5.62 -17.75 -31.25
N GLY A 120 4.55 -17.28 -31.89
CA GLY A 120 4.55 -17.05 -33.33
C GLY A 120 4.59 -18.37 -34.10
N GLY A 121 3.47 -18.69 -34.75
CA GLY A 121 3.24 -19.98 -35.38
C GLY A 121 4.36 -20.44 -36.32
N ALA A 122 4.89 -21.63 -36.04
CA ALA A 122 5.38 -22.54 -37.09
C ALA A 122 5.31 -24.01 -36.66
N THR A 123 5.58 -24.38 -35.40
CA THR A 123 5.83 -25.81 -35.08
C THR A 123 4.69 -26.55 -34.35
N VAL A 124 3.72 -25.87 -33.75
CA VAL A 124 2.61 -26.54 -33.02
C VAL A 124 1.32 -26.63 -33.84
N TYR A 125 1.14 -25.78 -34.86
CA TYR A 125 -0.08 -25.73 -35.66
C TYR A 125 -0.23 -26.86 -36.68
N GLU A 126 0.87 -27.54 -37.07
CA GLU A 126 0.80 -28.68 -38.00
C GLU A 126 0.14 -29.93 -37.39
N TYR A 127 -0.04 -30.00 -36.07
CA TYR A 127 -0.55 -31.21 -35.41
C TYR A 127 -2.03 -31.19 -35.03
N VAL A 128 -2.72 -30.04 -35.10
CA VAL A 128 -4.13 -29.90 -34.66
C VAL A 128 -5.06 -29.44 -35.81
N GLY A 129 -4.57 -29.40 -37.04
CA GLY A 129 -5.21 -28.74 -38.18
C GLY A 129 -6.29 -29.50 -38.95
N THR A 130 -7.09 -30.40 -38.35
CA THR A 130 -8.10 -31.16 -39.13
C THR A 130 -9.55 -31.11 -38.63
N LEU A 131 -9.92 -30.28 -37.64
CA LEU A 131 -11.28 -30.37 -37.07
C LEU A 131 -12.05 -29.07 -36.77
N ILE A 132 -11.63 -27.89 -37.25
CA ILE A 132 -12.43 -26.66 -37.02
C ILE A 132 -12.63 -25.91 -38.33
N GLU A 133 -13.83 -26.06 -38.90
CA GLU A 133 -14.40 -25.24 -39.97
C GLU A 133 -14.47 -23.76 -39.56
N GLU A 134 -14.40 -22.89 -40.57
CA GLU A 134 -14.21 -21.44 -40.54
C GLU A 134 -15.04 -20.69 -39.49
N THR A 135 -14.45 -20.49 -38.31
CA THR A 135 -14.73 -19.30 -37.49
C THR A 135 -13.60 -18.30 -37.70
N GLU A 136 -13.92 -17.08 -38.14
CA GLU A 136 -12.96 -15.95 -38.20
C GLU A 136 -12.18 -15.88 -36.89
N LYS A 137 -10.87 -16.11 -36.97
CA LYS A 137 -10.00 -16.03 -35.79
C LYS A 137 -10.01 -14.59 -35.28
N PRO A 138 -10.37 -14.34 -34.01
CA PRO A 138 -10.26 -13.00 -33.44
C PRO A 138 -8.81 -12.53 -33.54
N SER A 139 -8.61 -11.24 -33.89
CA SER A 139 -7.26 -10.68 -34.01
C SER A 139 -6.53 -10.75 -32.66
N ALA A 140 -5.20 -10.85 -32.68
CA ALA A 140 -4.38 -10.86 -31.45
C ALA A 140 -4.65 -9.62 -30.57
N GLU A 141 -5.03 -8.49 -31.17
CA GLU A 141 -5.45 -7.28 -30.46
C GLU A 141 -6.83 -7.44 -29.81
N ALA A 142 -7.78 -8.09 -30.47
CA ALA A 142 -9.11 -8.37 -29.91
C ALA A 142 -9.02 -9.36 -28.74
N VAL A 143 -8.18 -10.39 -28.83
CA VAL A 143 -7.91 -11.33 -27.72
C VAL A 143 -7.25 -10.62 -26.56
N LYS A 144 -6.20 -9.82 -26.80
CA LYS A 144 -5.50 -9.07 -25.76
C LYS A 144 -6.38 -8.00 -25.09
N SER A 145 -7.25 -7.36 -25.85
CA SER A 145 -8.25 -6.40 -25.35
C SER A 145 -9.33 -7.09 -24.53
N GLY A 146 -9.86 -8.22 -25.02
CA GLY A 146 -10.86 -9.03 -24.32
C GLY A 146 -10.33 -9.62 -23.01
N GLU A 147 -9.09 -10.13 -23.01
CA GLU A 147 -8.40 -10.58 -21.80
C GLU A 147 -8.24 -9.43 -20.81
N ALA A 148 -7.69 -8.29 -21.23
CA ALA A 148 -7.51 -7.13 -20.35
C ALA A 148 -8.83 -6.63 -19.72
N GLN A 149 -9.94 -6.67 -20.47
CA GLN A 149 -11.26 -6.28 -19.99
C GLN A 149 -11.85 -7.27 -18.97
N VAL A 150 -11.80 -8.58 -19.26
CA VAL A 150 -12.30 -9.61 -18.35
C VAL A 150 -11.45 -9.71 -17.08
N HIS A 151 -10.13 -9.57 -17.23
CA HIS A 151 -9.17 -9.58 -16.11
C HIS A 151 -9.32 -8.36 -15.19
N GLY A 152 -9.46 -7.17 -15.78
CA GLY A 152 -9.70 -5.93 -15.03
C GLY A 152 -11.00 -6.01 -14.22
N ALA A 153 -12.08 -6.52 -14.83
CA ALA A 153 -13.39 -6.59 -14.20
C ALA A 153 -13.46 -7.60 -13.04
N LEU A 154 -12.86 -8.79 -13.18
CA LEU A 154 -12.90 -9.81 -12.12
C LEU A 154 -12.02 -9.44 -10.93
N LEU A 155 -10.83 -8.89 -11.19
CA LEU A 155 -9.97 -8.41 -10.11
C LEU A 155 -10.56 -7.18 -9.42
N SER A 156 -11.17 -6.25 -10.15
CA SER A 156 -11.76 -5.08 -9.53
C SER A 156 -12.89 -5.46 -8.58
N GLU A 157 -13.79 -6.36 -8.98
CA GLU A 157 -14.89 -6.78 -8.12
C GLU A 157 -14.36 -7.41 -6.82
N TYR A 158 -13.35 -8.27 -6.94
CA TYR A 158 -12.67 -8.85 -5.78
C TYR A 158 -12.05 -7.77 -4.88
N LEU A 159 -11.24 -6.87 -5.44
CA LEU A 159 -10.55 -5.81 -4.70
C LEU A 159 -11.53 -4.87 -3.99
N ILE A 160 -12.57 -4.43 -4.70
CA ILE A 160 -13.61 -3.54 -4.18
C ILE A 160 -14.37 -4.23 -3.06
N HIS A 161 -14.82 -5.46 -3.27
CA HIS A 161 -15.56 -6.23 -2.25
C HIS A 161 -14.71 -6.44 -1.00
N ARG A 162 -13.45 -6.85 -1.16
CA ARG A 162 -12.51 -7.04 -0.04
C ARG A 162 -12.25 -5.74 0.70
N LEU A 163 -11.92 -4.65 0.01
CA LEU A 163 -11.66 -3.34 0.63
C LEU A 163 -12.87 -2.86 1.43
N LYS A 164 -14.07 -3.00 0.86
CA LYS A 164 -15.33 -2.64 1.51
C LYS A 164 -15.53 -3.39 2.83
N LYS A 165 -15.31 -4.72 2.82
CA LYS A 165 -15.40 -5.56 4.02
C LYS A 165 -14.35 -5.16 5.06
N GLN A 166 -13.12 -4.91 4.63
CA GLN A 166 -12.03 -4.51 5.53
C GLN A 166 -12.30 -3.14 6.17
N VAL A 167 -12.74 -2.15 5.41
CA VAL A 167 -13.09 -0.82 5.95
C VAL A 167 -14.24 -0.93 6.95
N LEU A 168 -15.29 -1.67 6.62
CA LEU A 168 -16.43 -1.88 7.52
C LEU A 168 -15.99 -2.53 8.84
N ALA A 169 -15.15 -3.57 8.76
CA ALA A 169 -14.60 -4.23 9.94
C ALA A 169 -13.75 -3.27 10.78
N GLN A 170 -12.84 -2.51 10.15
CA GLN A 170 -11.98 -1.56 10.84
C GLN A 170 -12.78 -0.44 11.54
N VAL A 171 -13.83 0.11 10.91
CA VAL A 171 -14.68 1.12 11.57
C VAL A 171 -15.41 0.50 12.76
N THR A 172 -16.00 -0.67 12.59
CA THR A 172 -16.82 -1.35 13.63
C THR A 172 -15.99 -1.79 14.84
N GLU A 173 -14.79 -2.35 14.61
CA GLU A 173 -13.95 -2.88 15.68
C GLU A 173 -13.24 -1.77 16.47
N ARG A 174 -12.91 -0.67 15.79
CA ARG A 174 -11.94 0.30 16.29
C ARG A 174 -12.55 1.63 16.65
N THR A 175 -13.79 1.91 16.27
CA THR A 175 -14.47 3.17 16.55
C THR A 175 -15.82 2.91 17.20
N ASP A 176 -16.42 3.96 17.76
CA ASP A 176 -17.80 3.92 18.28
C ASP A 176 -18.82 4.36 17.20
N VAL A 177 -18.40 4.40 15.92
CA VAL A 177 -19.24 4.80 14.78
C VAL A 177 -19.91 3.56 14.20
N GLU A 178 -21.23 3.58 14.09
CA GLU A 178 -21.97 2.53 13.40
C GLU A 178 -21.75 2.66 11.90
N ALA A 179 -21.27 1.60 11.26
CA ALA A 179 -20.99 1.60 9.83
C ALA A 179 -21.94 0.70 9.06
N THR A 180 -22.41 1.19 7.92
CA THR A 180 -23.22 0.41 6.99
C THR A 180 -22.67 0.51 5.58
N ILE A 181 -22.85 -0.55 4.82
CA ILE A 181 -22.53 -0.58 3.40
C ILE A 181 -23.67 0.11 2.65
N LEU A 182 -23.34 1.12 1.86
CA LEU A 182 -24.29 1.75 0.95
C LEU A 182 -24.17 1.14 -0.47
N PRO A 183 -25.27 1.12 -1.24
CA PRO A 183 -25.21 0.82 -2.67
C PRO A 183 -24.43 1.91 -3.42
N LYS A 184 -23.92 1.60 -4.61
CA LYS A 184 -23.17 2.54 -5.45
C LYS A 184 -23.95 3.82 -5.74
N ASP A 185 -25.22 3.65 -6.12
CA ASP A 185 -26.10 4.71 -6.60
C ASP A 185 -26.69 5.56 -5.47
N ALA A 186 -26.28 5.29 -4.23
CA ALA A 186 -26.44 6.19 -3.09
C ALA A 186 -25.88 7.60 -3.36
N GLY A 187 -25.13 7.82 -4.44
CA GLY A 187 -24.53 9.11 -4.75
C GLY A 187 -25.46 10.18 -5.27
N ASP A 188 -26.58 9.80 -5.91
CA ASP A 188 -27.48 10.78 -6.50
C ASP A 188 -28.56 11.15 -5.46
N GLN A 189 -28.48 12.37 -4.93
CA GLN A 189 -29.28 12.83 -3.79
C GLN A 189 -30.80 12.61 -3.98
N THR A 190 -31.26 12.52 -5.23
CA THR A 190 -32.63 12.30 -5.65
C THR A 190 -33.17 10.90 -5.32
N ASN A 191 -32.36 9.85 -5.42
CA ASN A 191 -32.83 8.46 -5.18
C ASN A 191 -32.53 7.95 -3.76
N HIS A 192 -31.85 8.76 -2.96
CA HIS A 192 -31.31 8.31 -1.68
C HIS A 192 -32.37 8.13 -0.58
N ARG A 193 -33.53 8.79 -0.72
CA ARG A 193 -34.61 8.76 0.29
C ARG A 193 -35.35 7.43 0.38
N GLU A 194 -35.48 6.68 -0.71
CA GLU A 194 -36.29 5.46 -0.74
C GLU A 194 -35.53 4.19 -0.31
N ALA A 195 -34.24 4.08 -0.61
CA ALA A 195 -33.43 2.92 -0.21
C ALA A 195 -33.10 2.90 1.31
N VAL A 196 -33.18 4.07 1.96
CA VAL A 196 -32.72 4.29 3.34
C VAL A 196 -33.83 4.09 4.38
N THR A 197 -35.10 4.22 3.99
CA THR A 197 -36.26 4.06 4.88
C THR A 197 -36.50 2.62 5.31
N ALA A 198 -35.94 1.62 4.61
CA ALA A 198 -36.20 0.22 4.92
C ALA A 198 -35.42 -0.34 6.13
N LYS A 199 -34.33 0.31 6.61
CA LYS A 199 -33.47 -0.29 7.66
C LYS A 199 -32.80 0.62 8.70
N GLY A 200 -32.95 1.95 8.70
CA GLY A 200 -32.38 2.71 9.84
C GLY A 200 -32.07 4.20 9.69
N GLY A 201 -32.67 4.91 8.74
CA GLY A 201 -32.41 6.35 8.57
C GLY A 201 -31.09 6.65 7.85
N GLN A 202 -30.95 7.89 7.40
CA GLN A 202 -29.80 8.32 6.59
C GLN A 202 -28.55 8.41 7.47
N PRO A 203 -27.40 7.83 7.05
CA PRO A 203 -26.19 7.93 7.85
C PRO A 203 -25.75 9.38 7.98
N ASP A 204 -25.16 9.73 9.12
CA ASP A 204 -24.67 11.09 9.39
C ASP A 204 -23.58 11.49 8.40
N ALA A 205 -22.73 10.55 7.99
CA ALA A 205 -21.70 10.79 7.01
C ALA A 205 -21.64 9.70 5.95
N ARG A 206 -21.01 10.02 4.83
CA ARG A 206 -20.70 9.10 3.74
C ARG A 206 -19.20 9.09 3.50
N LEU A 207 -18.63 7.88 3.50
CA LEU A 207 -17.25 7.61 3.16
C LEU A 207 -17.19 7.00 1.76
N THR A 208 -16.76 7.77 0.78
CA THR A 208 -16.53 7.29 -0.59
C THR A 208 -15.06 6.93 -0.76
N ILE A 209 -14.79 5.71 -1.21
CA ILE A 209 -13.43 5.20 -1.43
C ILE A 209 -13.31 4.79 -2.90
N VAL A 210 -12.32 5.34 -3.60
CA VAL A 210 -12.01 5.02 -4.98
C VAL A 210 -10.64 4.37 -5.00
N LEU A 211 -10.56 3.10 -5.37
CA LEU A 211 -9.27 2.43 -5.56
C LEU A 211 -8.66 2.97 -6.85
N THR A 212 -7.63 3.82 -6.74
CA THR A 212 -7.06 4.52 -7.90
C THR A 212 -6.03 3.66 -8.61
N SER A 213 -5.28 2.83 -7.89
CA SER A 213 -4.28 1.94 -8.49
C SER A 213 -4.00 0.69 -7.65
N ALA A 214 -3.62 -0.38 -8.34
CA ALA A 214 -3.09 -1.61 -7.76
C ALA A 214 -2.00 -2.14 -8.71
N GLU A 215 -0.74 -1.85 -8.41
CA GLU A 215 0.38 -1.95 -9.35
C GLU A 215 1.53 -2.76 -8.76
N LEU A 216 2.18 -3.59 -9.57
CA LEU A 216 3.45 -4.22 -9.21
C LEU A 216 4.60 -3.31 -9.66
N ARG A 217 5.25 -2.67 -8.69
CA ARG A 217 6.35 -1.73 -8.92
C ARG A 217 7.71 -2.39 -8.78
N ARG A 218 8.61 -2.06 -9.70
CA ARG A 218 10.00 -2.50 -9.62
C ARG A 218 10.69 -1.74 -8.52
N THR A 219 11.52 -2.44 -7.75
CA THR A 219 12.34 -1.82 -6.71
C THR A 219 13.80 -1.63 -7.14
N LEU A 220 14.26 -2.40 -8.14
CA LEU A 220 15.64 -2.40 -8.64
C LEU A 220 15.69 -2.68 -10.16
N SER A 221 16.81 -2.34 -10.80
CA SER A 221 17.08 -2.57 -12.23
C SER A 221 17.79 -3.92 -12.48
N GLU A 222 17.18 -5.02 -12.05
CA GLU A 222 17.68 -6.39 -12.28
C GLU A 222 16.85 -7.12 -13.37
N ILE A 223 17.35 -8.25 -13.90
CA ILE A 223 16.68 -9.05 -14.94
C ILE A 223 15.40 -9.72 -14.42
N ASP A 224 15.38 -10.11 -13.14
CA ASP A 224 14.19 -10.53 -12.39
C ASP A 224 14.09 -9.65 -11.14
N PRO A 225 13.70 -8.37 -11.31
CA PRO A 225 13.77 -7.42 -10.23
C PRO A 225 12.69 -7.77 -9.20
N PRO A 226 13.00 -7.71 -7.91
CA PRO A 226 11.98 -7.83 -6.89
C PRO A 226 10.90 -6.73 -7.09
N LEU A 227 9.65 -7.16 -7.15
CA LEU A 227 8.46 -6.35 -7.36
C LEU A 227 7.69 -6.20 -6.05
N ALA A 228 7.28 -4.98 -5.72
CA ALA A 228 6.38 -4.71 -4.61
C ALA A 228 4.98 -4.40 -5.15
N LEU A 229 3.95 -4.98 -4.54
CA LEU A 229 2.57 -4.55 -4.79
C LEU A 229 2.33 -3.21 -4.08
N GLN A 230 1.92 -2.19 -4.85
CA GLN A 230 1.45 -0.90 -4.38
C GLN A 230 -0.06 -0.79 -4.62
N VAL A 231 -0.81 -0.39 -3.60
CA VAL A 231 -2.25 -0.11 -3.69
C VAL A 231 -2.51 1.32 -3.22
N GLU A 232 -3.27 2.09 -4.00
CA GLU A 232 -3.64 3.46 -3.66
C GLU A 232 -5.16 3.64 -3.75
N ALA A 233 -5.73 4.32 -2.75
CA ALA A 233 -7.13 4.72 -2.73
C ALA A 233 -7.28 6.20 -2.45
N ARG A 234 -8.16 6.86 -3.19
CA ARG A 234 -8.66 8.19 -2.88
C ARG A 234 -9.89 8.07 -2.00
N VAL A 235 -9.97 8.89 -0.98
CA VAL A 235 -11.06 8.85 -0.01
C VAL A 235 -11.69 10.23 0.12
N THR A 236 -13.02 10.24 0.12
CA THR A 236 -13.83 11.44 0.29
C THR A 236 -14.83 11.22 1.41
N LEU A 237 -14.74 12.02 2.47
CA LEU A 237 -15.69 12.03 3.58
C LEU A 237 -16.64 13.23 3.45
N THR A 238 -17.92 12.95 3.26
CA THR A 238 -18.99 13.95 3.17
C THR A 238 -19.98 13.76 4.32
N GLY A 239 -20.51 14.85 4.87
CA GLY A 239 -21.42 14.84 6.00
C GLY A 239 -22.04 16.24 6.20
N PRO A 240 -23.03 16.41 7.10
CA PRO A 240 -23.78 17.64 7.23
C PRO A 240 -22.89 18.83 7.61
N SER A 241 -21.80 18.59 8.35
CA SER A 241 -20.82 19.64 8.67
C SER A 241 -19.73 19.83 7.62
N THR A 242 -19.53 18.90 6.69
CA THR A 242 -18.55 19.01 5.59
C THR A 242 -19.21 19.28 4.24
N ALA A 243 -20.52 19.52 4.20
CA ALA A 243 -21.27 19.73 2.96
C ALA A 243 -20.72 20.88 2.11
N SER A 244 -20.11 21.89 2.73
CA SER A 244 -19.48 23.02 2.01
C SER A 244 -18.10 22.68 1.44
N ARG A 245 -17.36 21.73 2.04
CA ARG A 245 -16.05 21.25 1.57
C ARG A 245 -15.83 19.81 2.03
N PRO A 246 -15.97 18.82 1.14
CA PRO A 246 -15.71 17.43 1.50
C PRO A 246 -14.25 17.27 1.91
N HIS A 247 -14.00 16.45 2.94
CA HIS A 247 -12.62 16.10 3.28
C HIS A 247 -12.14 15.05 2.27
N GLN A 248 -11.04 15.33 1.59
CA GLN A 248 -10.46 14.43 0.59
C GLN A 248 -8.97 14.21 0.85
N ASP A 249 -8.56 12.95 0.94
CA ASP A 249 -7.14 12.54 0.98
C ASP A 249 -6.93 11.31 0.08
N SER A 250 -5.68 10.91 -0.08
CA SER A 250 -5.27 9.69 -0.76
C SER A 250 -4.43 8.84 0.18
N PHE A 251 -4.64 7.54 0.16
CA PHE A 251 -3.96 6.59 1.01
C PHE A 251 -3.23 5.60 0.11
N ARG A 252 -2.00 5.28 0.48
CA ARG A 252 -1.12 4.39 -0.27
C ARG A 252 -0.54 3.36 0.68
N TYR A 253 -0.46 2.12 0.22
CA TYR A 253 0.25 1.05 0.89
C TYR A 253 1.11 0.28 -0.12
N VAL A 254 2.32 -0.05 0.28
CA VAL A 254 3.27 -0.85 -0.52
C VAL A 254 3.63 -2.07 0.31
N THR A 255 3.77 -3.22 -0.33
CA THR A 255 4.19 -4.48 0.30
C THR A 255 5.69 -4.67 0.23
N GLY A 256 6.21 -5.65 1.00
CA GLY A 256 7.56 -6.15 0.78
C GLY A 256 7.73 -6.71 -0.65
N ALA A 257 8.89 -6.44 -1.26
CA ALA A 257 9.16 -6.85 -2.62
C ALA A 257 9.48 -8.35 -2.72
N ARG A 258 8.95 -9.00 -3.75
CA ARG A 258 9.19 -10.42 -4.10
C ARG A 258 9.51 -10.55 -5.58
N ARG A 259 10.28 -11.56 -5.96
CA ARG A 259 10.55 -11.87 -7.36
C ARG A 259 9.28 -12.30 -8.07
N LEU A 260 9.26 -12.18 -9.40
CA LEU A 260 8.07 -12.57 -10.15
C LEU A 260 7.76 -14.07 -10.00
N THR A 261 8.80 -14.90 -9.93
CA THR A 261 8.70 -16.34 -9.66
C THR A 261 8.07 -16.65 -8.31
N GLU A 262 8.33 -15.83 -7.29
CA GLU A 262 7.71 -15.95 -5.97
C GLU A 262 6.25 -15.47 -5.97
N TRP A 263 5.94 -14.46 -6.78
CA TRP A 263 4.55 -13.99 -6.97
C TRP A 263 3.68 -15.02 -7.70
N SER A 264 4.26 -15.80 -8.62
CA SER A 264 3.55 -16.83 -9.41
C SER A 264 3.54 -18.21 -8.79
N ALA A 265 4.34 -18.46 -7.76
CA ALA A 265 4.35 -19.73 -7.05
C ALA A 265 2.98 -20.07 -6.44
N GLU A 266 2.69 -21.38 -6.34
CA GLU A 266 1.48 -21.92 -5.70
C GLU A 266 0.19 -21.25 -6.20
N ASP A 267 0.02 -21.19 -7.53
CA ASP A 267 -1.12 -20.53 -8.17
C ASP A 267 -1.30 -19.07 -7.72
N ALA A 268 -0.20 -18.34 -7.64
CA ALA A 268 -0.16 -16.96 -7.18
C ALA A 268 -0.73 -16.73 -5.78
N LYS A 269 -0.66 -17.74 -4.91
CA LYS A 269 -1.07 -17.62 -3.50
C LYS A 269 -0.39 -16.43 -2.82
N GLY A 270 0.91 -16.25 -3.05
CA GLY A 270 1.65 -15.11 -2.51
C GLY A 270 1.06 -13.76 -2.90
N LEU A 271 0.64 -13.60 -4.17
CA LEU A 271 0.02 -12.37 -4.66
C LEU A 271 -1.36 -12.13 -4.02
N ARG A 272 -2.21 -13.17 -3.92
CA ARG A 272 -3.51 -13.07 -3.25
C ARG A 272 -3.37 -12.63 -1.79
N GLU A 273 -2.45 -13.26 -1.06
CA GLU A 273 -2.17 -12.91 0.33
C GLU A 273 -1.67 -11.47 0.45
N ALA A 274 -0.79 -11.03 -0.44
CA ALA A 274 -0.30 -9.65 -0.45
C ALA A 274 -1.40 -8.64 -0.78
N ILE A 275 -2.32 -8.96 -1.69
CA ILE A 275 -3.51 -8.13 -1.96
C ILE A 275 -4.38 -8.02 -0.70
N ASP A 276 -4.72 -9.15 -0.06
CA ASP A 276 -5.58 -9.16 1.12
C ASP A 276 -4.93 -8.37 2.28
N VAL A 277 -3.63 -8.56 2.52
CA VAL A 277 -2.87 -7.79 3.50
C VAL A 277 -2.87 -6.30 3.13
N SER A 278 -2.66 -5.96 1.86
CA SER A 278 -2.62 -4.57 1.41
C SER A 278 -3.94 -3.85 1.61
N LEU A 279 -5.06 -4.48 1.26
CA LEU A 279 -6.39 -3.90 1.44
C LEU A 279 -6.75 -3.77 2.91
N ALA A 280 -6.39 -4.74 3.75
CA ALA A 280 -6.57 -4.64 5.20
C ALA A 280 -5.75 -3.49 5.80
N ARG A 281 -4.50 -3.30 5.35
CA ARG A 281 -3.64 -2.19 5.79
C ARG A 281 -4.13 -0.84 5.30
N LEU A 282 -4.58 -0.77 4.05
CA LEU A 282 -5.14 0.45 3.49
C LEU A 282 -6.41 0.85 4.24
N ALA A 283 -7.31 -0.09 4.52
CA ALA A 283 -8.51 0.14 5.33
C ALA A 283 -8.15 0.66 6.73
N GLU A 284 -7.16 0.04 7.38
CA GLU A 284 -6.66 0.47 8.67
C GLU A 284 -6.14 1.92 8.65
N LEU A 285 -5.35 2.30 7.65
CA LEU A 285 -4.82 3.66 7.49
C LEU A 285 -5.94 4.68 7.30
N ILE A 286 -6.94 4.35 6.46
CA ILE A 286 -8.11 5.20 6.21
C ILE A 286 -8.87 5.45 7.51
N VAL A 287 -9.16 4.39 8.28
CA VAL A 287 -9.92 4.50 9.53
C VAL A 287 -9.11 5.23 10.62
N ASP A 288 -7.80 4.95 10.70
CA ASP A 288 -6.90 5.60 11.65
C ASP A 288 -6.87 7.12 11.46
N ASP A 289 -6.68 7.58 10.23
CA ASP A 289 -6.56 9.01 9.94
C ASP A 289 -7.91 9.73 10.11
N LEU A 290 -9.00 9.13 9.61
CA LEU A 290 -10.31 9.78 9.60
C LEU A 290 -11.00 9.80 10.97
N PHE A 291 -10.87 8.74 11.79
CA PHE A 291 -11.69 8.58 12.98
C PHE A 291 -10.92 8.54 14.31
N LEU A 292 -9.66 8.10 14.29
CA LEU A 292 -8.93 7.85 15.54
C LEU A 292 -7.90 8.92 15.85
N THR A 293 -7.14 9.36 14.84
CA THR A 293 -5.98 10.22 15.05
C THR A 293 -6.42 11.64 15.42
N ASP A 294 -6.18 12.04 16.66
CA ASP A 294 -6.42 13.41 17.10
C ASP A 294 -5.23 14.29 16.72
N SER A 295 -5.48 15.30 15.87
CA SER A 295 -4.47 16.21 15.36
C SER A 295 -3.87 17.12 16.44
N LYS A 296 -4.49 17.21 17.61
CA LYS A 296 -3.97 18.00 18.73
C LYS A 296 -2.84 17.26 19.43
N VAL A 297 -2.95 15.93 19.58
CA VAL A 297 -1.93 15.14 20.29
C VAL A 297 -0.87 14.56 19.36
N SER A 298 0.36 15.05 19.53
CA SER A 298 1.54 14.53 18.83
C SER A 298 1.90 13.09 19.25
N GLY A 299 2.69 12.40 18.42
CA GLY A 299 3.20 11.07 18.73
C GLY A 299 4.02 11.00 20.02
N LEU A 300 4.06 9.81 20.63
CA LEU A 300 4.84 9.54 21.84
C LEU A 300 6.34 9.51 21.51
N LYS A 301 7.19 9.91 22.46
CA LYS A 301 8.64 9.82 22.32
C LYS A 301 9.14 8.50 22.93
N PRO A 302 10.09 7.78 22.31
CA PRO A 302 10.78 6.71 23.00
C PRO A 302 11.52 7.23 24.23
N ALA A 303 11.56 6.41 25.27
CA ALA A 303 12.40 6.68 26.42
C ALA A 303 13.84 6.20 26.14
N ALA A 304 14.82 6.92 26.69
CA ALA A 304 16.23 6.54 26.64
C ALA A 304 16.45 5.12 27.20
N PRO A 305 17.44 4.35 26.70
CA PRO A 305 18.59 4.80 25.89
C PRO A 305 18.37 4.89 24.38
N LEU A 306 17.19 4.55 23.86
CA LEU A 306 16.94 4.43 22.40
C LEU A 306 16.88 5.77 21.62
N ALA A 307 17.31 6.88 22.22
CA ALA A 307 17.31 8.19 21.58
C ALA A 307 18.51 8.41 20.63
N GLU A 308 19.51 7.52 20.65
CA GLU A 308 20.68 7.58 19.77
C GLU A 308 20.40 6.88 18.42
N ARG A 309 20.86 7.51 17.33
CA ARG A 309 20.37 7.38 15.94
C ARG A 309 20.35 5.97 15.34
N GLU A 310 21.12 5.04 15.88
CA GLU A 310 21.05 3.60 15.59
C GLU A 310 21.39 2.87 16.88
N SER A 311 20.37 2.53 17.66
CA SER A 311 20.59 1.84 18.92
C SER A 311 20.75 0.35 18.64
N GLN A 312 21.99 -0.13 18.66
CA GLN A 312 22.25 -1.56 18.74
C GLN A 312 21.60 -2.08 20.03
N VAL A 313 20.63 -2.98 19.88
CA VAL A 313 19.97 -3.57 21.05
C VAL A 313 20.85 -4.68 21.63
N ALA A 314 20.90 -4.80 22.95
CA ALA A 314 21.75 -5.80 23.61
C ALA A 314 21.20 -7.24 23.48
N THR A 315 19.91 -7.40 23.15
CA THR A 315 19.23 -8.70 23.12
C THR A 315 18.35 -8.83 21.86
N LEU A 316 18.04 -10.07 21.47
CA LEU A 316 17.06 -10.34 20.40
C LEU A 316 15.60 -10.12 20.86
N ARG A 317 15.37 -9.88 22.15
CA ARG A 317 14.06 -9.55 22.73
C ARG A 317 14.16 -8.21 23.46
N PRO A 318 14.39 -7.11 22.74
CA PRO A 318 14.52 -5.80 23.35
C PRO A 318 13.26 -5.42 24.13
N THR A 319 13.46 -4.67 25.21
CA THR A 319 12.39 -3.97 25.91
C THR A 319 12.30 -2.55 25.35
N PHE A 320 11.18 -2.23 24.73
CA PHE A 320 10.87 -0.88 24.27
C PHE A 320 10.22 -0.10 25.41
N ARG A 321 10.60 1.18 25.53
CA ARG A 321 10.03 2.11 26.51
C ARG A 321 9.69 3.41 25.82
N TRP A 322 8.64 4.08 26.27
CA TRP A 322 8.18 5.33 25.69
C TRP A 322 7.58 6.27 26.74
N GLU A 323 7.34 7.50 26.33
CA GLU A 323 6.72 8.54 27.13
C GLU A 323 5.27 8.15 27.48
N ARG A 324 4.92 8.30 28.76
CA ARG A 324 3.57 8.01 29.23
C ARG A 324 2.57 9.03 28.69
N PHE A 325 1.43 8.54 28.22
CA PHE A 325 0.25 9.33 27.88
C PHE A 325 -0.79 9.32 29.02
N PRO A 326 -1.48 10.45 29.32
CA PRO A 326 -1.28 11.77 28.74
C PRO A 326 -0.10 12.52 29.38
N ARG A 327 0.62 13.29 28.55
CA ARG A 327 1.68 14.23 28.97
C ARG A 327 1.06 15.50 29.56
N SER A 328 1.86 16.38 30.15
CA SER A 328 1.38 17.69 30.63
C SER A 328 0.70 18.48 29.51
N GLN A 329 1.39 18.64 28.38
CA GLN A 329 0.87 19.35 27.20
C GLN A 329 -0.44 18.74 26.66
N ASP A 330 -0.57 17.40 26.65
CA ASP A 330 -1.78 16.75 26.13
C ASP A 330 -2.99 17.03 27.03
N ARG A 331 -2.75 17.14 28.35
CA ARG A 331 -3.81 17.50 29.30
C ARG A 331 -4.27 18.93 29.08
N ASP A 332 -3.34 19.85 28.86
CA ASP A 332 -3.67 21.25 28.62
C ASP A 332 -4.45 21.44 27.29
N GLU A 333 -4.09 20.68 26.25
CA GLU A 333 -4.72 20.76 24.93
C GLU A 333 -6.07 20.03 24.83
N LEU A 334 -6.18 18.84 25.40
CA LEU A 334 -7.40 18.03 25.33
C LEU A 334 -8.38 18.38 26.45
N ASP A 335 -7.89 18.79 27.62
CA ASP A 335 -8.70 18.99 28.81
C ASP A 335 -8.64 20.41 29.41
N PRO A 336 -9.04 21.45 28.67
CA PRO A 336 -9.18 22.78 29.27
C PRO A 336 -10.43 22.92 30.16
N ARG A 337 -11.30 21.89 30.29
CA ARG A 337 -12.65 22.00 30.90
C ARG A 337 -13.09 20.82 31.79
N GLY A 338 -12.20 19.94 32.22
CA GLY A 338 -12.48 18.75 33.03
C GLY A 338 -12.94 17.48 32.27
N LYS A 339 -12.76 17.43 30.94
CA LYS A 339 -12.93 16.22 30.13
C LYS A 339 -11.81 15.21 30.39
N ARG A 340 -12.16 14.12 31.06
CA ARG A 340 -11.18 13.13 31.51
C ARG A 340 -10.75 12.19 30.37
N ILE A 341 -9.45 12.19 30.08
CA ILE A 341 -8.78 11.11 29.33
C ILE A 341 -8.82 9.84 30.19
N THR A 342 -9.33 8.75 29.64
CA THR A 342 -9.48 7.46 30.33
C THR A 342 -9.09 6.29 29.43
N ALA A 343 -9.03 5.08 29.99
CA ALA A 343 -8.76 3.83 29.26
C ALA A 343 -7.52 3.89 28.35
N VAL A 344 -6.44 4.51 28.84
CA VAL A 344 -5.19 4.63 28.08
C VAL A 344 -4.55 3.25 27.96
N THR A 345 -4.34 2.81 26.72
CA THR A 345 -3.57 1.63 26.35
C THR A 345 -2.58 2.02 25.25
N TYR A 346 -1.62 1.14 24.95
CA TYR A 346 -0.64 1.38 23.90
C TYR A 346 -0.70 0.30 22.83
N GLU A 347 -0.31 0.71 21.63
CA GLU A 347 -0.08 -0.17 20.50
C GLU A 347 1.36 0.01 20.01
N VAL A 348 2.10 -1.10 19.90
CA VAL A 348 3.47 -1.16 19.39
C VAL A 348 3.47 -1.94 18.09
N ARG A 349 4.23 -1.45 17.10
CA ARG A 349 4.48 -2.12 15.83
C ARG A 349 5.95 -2.12 15.48
N LEU A 350 6.38 -3.20 14.86
CA LEU A 350 7.75 -3.43 14.40
C LEU A 350 7.73 -3.92 12.96
N TRP A 351 8.55 -3.28 12.13
CA TRP A 351 8.75 -3.60 10.73
C TRP A 351 10.20 -3.98 10.48
N LYS A 352 10.41 -5.04 9.71
CA LYS A 352 11.74 -5.47 9.29
C LYS A 352 12.16 -4.68 8.07
N VAL A 353 13.31 -4.02 8.17
CA VAL A 353 13.89 -3.26 7.06
C VAL A 353 14.34 -4.25 5.99
N GLY A 354 13.75 -4.15 4.79
CA GLY A 354 14.13 -4.97 3.65
C GLY A 354 15.58 -4.74 3.22
N LYS A 355 16.20 -5.73 2.55
CA LYS A 355 17.56 -5.62 1.99
C LYS A 355 17.73 -4.45 1.01
N GLN A 356 16.63 -3.97 0.46
CA GLN A 356 16.57 -2.92 -0.55
C GLN A 356 16.73 -1.51 0.01
N PHE A 357 16.66 -1.34 1.32
CA PHE A 357 17.09 -0.08 1.92
C PHE A 357 18.60 -0.02 1.73
N PRO A 358 19.11 0.83 0.80
CA PRO A 358 20.53 0.90 0.53
C PRO A 358 21.24 1.06 1.86
N GLU A 359 22.40 0.42 1.98
CA GLU A 359 23.29 0.58 3.11
C GLU A 359 23.37 2.07 3.45
N ILE A 360 22.69 2.48 4.52
CA ILE A 360 22.66 3.87 5.00
C ILE A 360 24.11 4.30 5.27
N SER A 361 24.97 3.34 5.61
CA SER A 361 26.42 3.44 5.64
C SER A 361 27.06 4.06 4.39
N ASN A 362 26.58 3.75 3.18
CA ASN A 362 27.12 4.33 1.94
C ASN A 362 26.68 5.78 1.72
N LEU A 363 25.49 6.15 2.19
CA LEU A 363 25.03 7.55 2.24
C LEU A 363 25.74 8.34 3.34
N MET A 364 26.04 7.71 4.48
CA MET A 364 26.79 8.34 5.58
C MET A 364 28.27 8.56 5.28
N LYS A 365 28.90 7.72 4.43
CA LYS A 365 30.32 7.84 4.06
C LYS A 365 30.62 8.93 3.02
N ALA A 366 29.61 9.39 2.27
CA ALA A 366 29.82 10.33 1.16
C ALA A 366 29.80 11.82 1.57
N GLY A 367 29.52 12.15 2.83
CA GLY A 367 29.51 13.53 3.33
C GLY A 367 30.84 13.92 3.99
N THR A 368 31.60 14.79 3.34
CA THR A 368 32.84 15.38 3.88
C THR A 368 32.57 16.23 5.12
N GLY A 369 32.96 15.74 6.30
CA GLY A 369 33.42 16.54 7.45
C GLY A 369 32.45 17.48 8.19
N GLU A 370 31.29 17.79 7.65
CA GLU A 370 30.28 18.59 8.31
C GLU A 370 29.16 17.64 8.77
N GLN A 371 28.88 17.60 10.08
CA GLN A 371 27.75 16.89 10.68
C GLN A 371 26.42 17.49 10.18
N ARG A 372 26.17 17.36 8.88
CA ARG A 372 24.88 17.64 8.29
C ARG A 372 23.99 16.50 8.77
N TYR A 373 22.98 16.90 9.53
CA TYR A 373 21.76 16.13 9.67
C TYR A 373 21.39 15.67 8.26
N PHE A 374 21.58 14.39 7.95
CA PHE A 374 20.91 13.81 6.79
C PHE A 374 19.43 13.77 7.17
N ASP A 375 18.80 14.90 6.88
CA ASP A 375 17.39 14.97 6.59
C ASP A 375 17.20 13.97 5.46
N TYR A 376 16.54 12.85 5.76
CA TYR A 376 16.34 11.79 4.79
C TYR A 376 15.66 12.33 3.52
N LYS A 377 15.06 13.53 3.56
CA LYS A 377 14.51 14.39 2.49
C LYS A 377 15.09 14.26 1.07
N TYR A 378 16.39 13.97 0.86
CA TYR A 378 16.96 13.93 -0.50
C TYR A 378 16.53 12.74 -1.37
N THR A 379 16.06 11.63 -0.80
CA THR A 379 15.29 10.60 -1.57
C THR A 379 13.78 10.79 -1.46
N TRP A 380 13.31 11.82 -0.74
CA TRP A 380 11.89 12.09 -0.46
C TRP A 380 11.42 13.39 -1.12
N GLY A 381 12.24 13.98 -2.01
CA GLY A 381 11.94 15.19 -2.78
C GLY A 381 10.79 15.05 -3.78
N HIS A 382 10.20 13.86 -3.92
CA HIS A 382 8.99 13.61 -4.69
C HIS A 382 7.90 13.00 -3.80
N GLY A 383 7.27 13.81 -2.95
CA GLY A 383 6.11 13.42 -2.15
C GLY A 383 6.42 12.35 -1.10
N CYS A 384 6.55 12.74 0.15
CA CYS A 384 6.96 11.91 1.28
C CYS A 384 5.98 10.76 1.69
N ARG A 385 5.50 9.95 0.75
CA ARG A 385 4.50 8.88 0.97
C ARG A 385 4.98 7.48 0.52
N ASP A 386 6.25 7.33 0.12
CA ASP A 386 6.66 6.18 -0.71
C ASP A 386 7.51 5.10 -0.05
N THR A 387 7.89 5.23 1.22
CA THR A 387 8.60 4.13 1.88
C THR A 387 7.68 3.40 2.86
N ASP A 388 7.28 2.21 2.45
CA ASP A 388 6.84 1.18 3.38
C ASP A 388 7.98 0.94 4.39
N PRO A 389 7.75 1.03 5.71
CA PRO A 389 8.74 0.66 6.73
C PRO A 389 9.20 -0.81 6.61
N GLY A 390 8.56 -1.59 5.75
CA GLY A 390 8.95 -2.95 5.38
C GLY A 390 7.93 -3.95 5.90
N GLU A 391 8.37 -5.21 6.03
CA GLU A 391 7.48 -6.28 6.48
C GLU A 391 7.10 -6.07 7.95
N LEU A 392 5.81 -5.91 8.26
CA LEU A 392 5.35 -5.88 9.66
C LEU A 392 5.56 -7.26 10.27
N VAL A 393 6.54 -7.38 11.16
CA VAL A 393 6.92 -8.64 11.82
C VAL A 393 6.36 -8.79 13.22
N TYR A 394 5.93 -7.70 13.84
CA TYR A 394 5.39 -7.73 15.20
C TYR A 394 4.38 -6.61 15.45
N ARG A 395 3.28 -6.96 16.13
CA ARG A 395 2.21 -6.04 16.53
C ARG A 395 1.71 -6.48 17.90
N GLN A 396 1.62 -5.52 18.82
CA GLN A 396 0.97 -5.73 20.11
C GLN A 396 0.06 -4.56 20.44
N GLN A 397 -1.12 -4.84 20.99
CA GLN A 397 -2.15 -3.86 21.32
C GLN A 397 -2.66 -4.07 22.74
N GLY A 398 -3.36 -3.07 23.29
CA GLY A 398 -3.96 -3.16 24.62
C GLY A 398 -2.94 -3.12 25.76
N LEU A 399 -1.74 -2.63 25.50
CA LEU A 399 -0.67 -2.56 26.49
C LEU A 399 -1.02 -1.51 27.57
N GLY A 400 -1.09 -1.92 28.83
CA GLY A 400 -1.44 -1.01 29.94
C GLY A 400 -0.29 -0.17 30.48
N GLN A 401 0.96 -0.50 30.12
CA GLN A 401 2.17 0.16 30.61
C GLN A 401 2.95 0.80 29.45
N PRO A 402 3.70 1.89 29.69
CA PRO A 402 4.50 2.56 28.67
C PRO A 402 5.84 1.84 28.40
N GLU A 403 5.84 0.52 28.51
CA GLU A 403 6.96 -0.36 28.18
C GLU A 403 6.46 -1.71 27.68
N HIS A 404 7.25 -2.36 26.84
CA HIS A 404 6.93 -3.68 26.30
C HIS A 404 8.17 -4.45 25.90
N THR A 405 8.26 -5.71 26.32
CA THR A 405 9.34 -6.63 25.93
C THR A 405 8.85 -7.54 24.83
N LEU A 406 9.61 -7.68 23.74
CA LEU A 406 9.22 -8.55 22.65
C LEU A 406 9.08 -10.01 23.09
N GLU A 407 7.94 -10.61 22.74
CA GLU A 407 7.63 -12.01 23.03
C GLU A 407 8.39 -12.96 22.11
N ILE A 408 8.61 -12.53 20.86
CA ILE A 408 9.28 -13.31 19.81
C ILE A 408 10.69 -12.74 19.62
N PRO A 409 11.74 -13.59 19.56
CA PRO A 409 13.08 -13.11 19.28
C PRO A 409 13.17 -12.58 17.84
N LEU A 410 13.81 -11.44 17.68
CA LEU A 410 14.13 -10.86 16.38
C LEU A 410 15.24 -11.67 15.70
N GLN A 411 15.33 -11.55 14.37
CA GLN A 411 16.42 -12.14 13.60
C GLN A 411 17.74 -11.42 13.94
N PRO A 412 18.84 -12.15 14.21
CA PRO A 412 20.16 -11.53 14.41
C PRO A 412 20.61 -10.69 13.21
N LYS A 413 21.51 -9.73 13.45
CA LYS A 413 22.11 -8.87 12.41
C LYS A 413 21.10 -8.25 11.43
N SER A 414 19.92 -7.91 11.93
CA SER A 414 18.81 -7.38 11.15
C SER A 414 18.41 -6.01 11.68
N ARG A 415 17.89 -5.18 10.78
CA ARG A 415 17.42 -3.83 11.08
C ARG A 415 15.91 -3.81 11.19
N TYR A 416 15.39 -3.10 12.19
CA TYR A 416 13.95 -2.97 12.40
C TYR A 416 13.58 -1.52 12.65
N PHE A 417 12.48 -1.11 12.04
CA PHE A 417 11.75 0.08 12.43
C PHE A 417 10.73 -0.28 13.50
N TRP A 418 10.54 0.57 14.49
CA TRP A 418 9.45 0.43 15.45
C TRP A 418 8.74 1.74 15.71
N SER A 419 7.47 1.65 16.09
CA SER A 419 6.66 2.81 16.46
C SER A 419 5.63 2.41 17.50
N VAL A 420 5.20 3.40 18.29
CA VAL A 420 4.20 3.24 19.34
C VAL A 420 3.20 4.38 19.34
N ARG A 421 1.95 4.11 19.67
CA ARG A 421 0.93 5.13 19.93
C ARG A 421 0.10 4.80 21.16
N ALA A 422 -0.51 5.81 21.76
CA ALA A 422 -1.53 5.61 22.77
C ALA A 422 -2.91 5.51 22.11
N GLN A 423 -3.73 4.57 22.57
CA GLN A 423 -5.17 4.54 22.34
C GLN A 423 -5.86 4.91 23.66
N PHE A 424 -6.87 5.76 23.62
CA PHE A 424 -7.53 6.28 24.81
C PHE A 424 -8.98 6.62 24.53
N THR A 425 -9.74 6.84 25.60
CA THR A 425 -11.11 7.37 25.52
C THR A 425 -11.10 8.83 25.93
N PHE A 426 -11.65 9.68 25.07
CA PHE A 426 -11.85 11.10 25.31
C PHE A 426 -13.32 11.45 25.06
N ASP A 427 -14.00 11.96 26.08
CA ASP A 427 -15.44 12.28 26.03
C ASP A 427 -16.30 11.08 25.61
N GLY A 428 -15.96 9.89 26.14
CA GLY A 428 -16.63 8.63 25.82
C GLY A 428 -16.31 8.06 24.44
N LYS A 429 -15.45 8.70 23.64
CA LYS A 429 -15.10 8.26 22.29
C LYS A 429 -13.67 7.75 22.20
N ARG A 430 -13.46 6.66 21.46
CA ARG A 430 -12.12 6.11 21.25
C ARG A 430 -11.28 7.02 20.34
N ARG A 431 -10.05 7.29 20.74
CA ARG A 431 -9.06 8.12 20.05
C ARG A 431 -7.69 7.45 20.09
N ALA A 432 -6.80 7.93 19.24
CA ALA A 432 -5.40 7.57 19.26
C ALA A 432 -4.53 8.81 19.09
N THR A 433 -3.35 8.80 19.70
CA THR A 433 -2.29 9.73 19.33
C THR A 433 -1.82 9.39 17.92
N GLU A 434 -1.09 10.31 17.30
CA GLU A 434 -0.23 9.93 16.19
C GLU A 434 0.73 8.80 16.62
N TRP A 435 1.20 8.03 15.65
CA TRP A 435 2.33 7.14 15.85
C TRP A 435 3.55 7.93 16.31
N SER A 436 4.38 7.30 17.16
CA SER A 436 5.54 7.92 17.78
C SER A 436 6.30 8.74 16.75
N ALA A 437 6.56 9.99 17.08
CA ALA A 437 7.28 10.89 16.21
C ALA A 437 8.70 11.08 16.77
N GLN A 438 9.71 10.71 15.99
CA GLN A 438 11.02 11.31 16.11
C GLN A 438 10.82 12.65 15.44
N VAL A 439 10.64 13.68 16.25
CA VAL A 439 10.67 15.05 15.76
C VAL A 439 12.09 15.28 15.25
N ILE A 440 12.35 14.96 13.98
CA ILE A 440 13.52 15.45 13.29
C ILE A 440 13.23 16.94 13.10
N ARG A 441 13.63 17.75 14.09
CA ARG A 441 13.61 19.20 13.94
C ARG A 441 14.60 19.53 12.84
N ASP A 442 14.11 20.04 11.73
CA ASP A 442 14.95 20.64 10.70
C ASP A 442 15.68 21.85 11.33
N PRO A 443 17.02 21.87 11.40
CA PRO A 443 17.74 23.04 11.90
C PRO A 443 17.44 24.31 11.09
N SER A 444 17.00 24.16 9.83
CA SER A 444 16.66 25.27 8.92
C SER A 444 15.25 25.84 9.12
N ASP A 445 14.37 25.16 9.89
CA ASP A 445 13.03 25.67 10.28
C ASP A 445 13.07 26.91 11.19
N ARG A 446 14.27 27.43 11.51
CA ARG A 446 14.42 28.74 12.16
C ARG A 446 14.25 29.94 11.22
N PHE A 447 14.26 29.75 9.90
CA PHE A 447 14.46 30.90 9.00
C PHE A 447 13.23 31.48 8.31
N GLU A 448 12.09 30.79 8.14
CA GLU A 448 10.91 31.42 7.52
C GLU A 448 9.61 30.90 8.12
N GLY A 449 8.73 31.81 8.58
CA GLY A 449 7.46 31.54 9.28
C GLY A 449 6.36 30.84 8.47
N ARG A 450 6.71 29.84 7.67
CA ARG A 450 5.81 28.90 6.97
C ARG A 450 6.37 27.48 7.06
N ALA A 451 6.54 26.98 8.28
CA ALA A 451 6.85 25.57 8.50
C ALA A 451 5.64 24.72 8.04
N ARG A 452 5.68 24.23 6.79
CA ARG A 452 4.85 23.10 6.37
C ARG A 452 5.57 21.84 6.86
N SER A 453 5.36 21.51 8.13
CA SER A 453 5.72 20.21 8.68
C SER A 453 5.09 19.15 7.78
N CYS A 454 5.90 18.45 7.00
CA CYS A 454 5.56 17.13 6.51
C CYS A 454 5.51 16.23 7.74
N ALA A 455 4.44 16.33 8.53
CA ALA A 455 4.15 15.43 9.63
C ALA A 455 3.94 14.05 9.01
N HIS A 456 5.03 13.29 8.90
CA HIS A 456 4.97 11.91 8.45
C HIS A 456 4.11 11.16 9.47
N PRO A 457 3.07 10.42 9.06
CA PRO A 457 2.10 9.82 9.99
C PRO A 457 2.68 8.71 10.88
N ALA A 458 3.97 8.41 10.78
CA ALA A 458 4.73 7.64 11.76
C ALA A 458 6.19 7.99 11.61
N THR A 459 6.87 8.40 12.67
CA THR A 459 8.32 8.33 12.63
C THR A 459 8.75 7.02 13.23
N PHE A 460 9.61 6.32 12.51
CA PHE A 460 10.09 5.03 12.95
C PHE A 460 11.41 5.18 13.69
N HIS A 461 11.58 4.40 14.73
CA HIS A 461 12.85 4.28 15.43
C HIS A 461 13.60 3.08 14.89
N LEU A 462 14.80 3.30 14.39
CA LEU A 462 15.65 2.25 13.83
C LEU A 462 16.44 1.57 14.96
N ILE A 463 16.34 0.25 15.05
CA ILE A 463 17.18 -0.59 15.89
C ILE A 463 17.90 -1.64 15.06
N GLN A 464 19.05 -2.09 15.56
CA GLN A 464 19.79 -3.20 14.97
C GLN A 464 20.03 -4.28 16.02
N THR A 465 19.72 -5.52 15.67
CA THR A 465 19.97 -6.68 16.53
C THR A 465 21.45 -7.09 16.52
N PRO A 466 21.94 -7.72 17.61
CA PRO A 466 23.33 -8.15 17.72
C PRO A 466 23.74 -9.19 16.67
#